data_AF-A0A934MFP0-F1
#
_entry.id   AF-A0A934MFP0-F1
#
_cell.length_a   1.000
_cell.length_b   1.000
_cell.length_c   1.000
_cell.angle_alpha   90.00
_cell.angle_beta   90.00
_cell.angle_gamma   90.00
#
_symmetry.space_group_name_H-M   'P 1'
#
loop_
_entity.id
_entity.type
_entity.pdbx_description
1 polymer ?
#
loop_
_entity_poly.entity_id
_entity_poly.type
_entity_poly.pdbx_seq_one_letter_code
_entity_poly.pdbx_strand_id
1 'polypeptide(L)'
;MTYQKFAGRAFGALTLGAVLLPAGLAMAQTAQPRITQAEAMQIASACKADIQRICPGVQPGGGRVMACMRAKASEVSPGCQAVIGEILLK
;
A
#
# COMPACT_ATOMS: atom_id res chain seq x y z
N MET A 1 9.91 5.31 -8.93
CA MET A 1 10.03 5.11 -7.47
C MET A 1 9.51 6.37 -6.76
N THR A 2 8.19 6.62 -6.74
CA THR A 2 7.71 7.99 -6.40
C THR A 2 6.32 8.12 -5.78
N TYR A 3 5.55 7.05 -5.58
CA TYR A 3 4.10 7.21 -5.33
C TYR A 3 3.65 7.29 -3.85
N GLN A 4 4.56 7.21 -2.87
CA GLN A 4 4.15 7.14 -1.45
C GLN A 4 5.06 7.95 -0.50
N LYS A 5 5.39 9.17 -0.92
CA LYS A 5 6.06 10.18 -0.07
C LYS A 5 5.19 11.40 0.24
N PHE A 6 3.91 11.42 -0.19
CA PHE A 6 3.05 12.62 -0.11
C PHE A 6 1.86 12.54 0.87
N ALA A 7 1.81 11.54 1.75
CA ALA A 7 0.80 11.49 2.82
C ALA A 7 1.37 11.90 4.21
N GLY A 8 2.41 12.74 4.21
CA GLY A 8 2.95 13.40 5.39
C GLY A 8 2.48 14.85 5.50
N ARG A 9 1.16 15.07 5.48
CA ARG A 9 0.57 16.29 6.03
C ARG A 9 0.44 16.08 7.53
N ALA A 10 1.50 16.40 8.26
CA ALA A 10 1.42 16.86 9.63
C ALA A 10 2.27 18.12 9.69
N PHE A 11 1.65 19.24 9.35
CA PHE A 11 1.31 20.24 10.36
C PHE A 11 2.58 20.92 10.87
N GLY A 12 2.95 21.99 10.16
CA GLY A 12 3.78 23.02 10.74
C GLY A 12 3.10 23.53 12.01
N ALA A 13 3.86 23.50 13.10
CA ALA A 13 3.61 24.28 14.28
C ALA A 13 4.98 24.82 14.71
N LEU A 14 5.06 26.14 14.79
CA LEU A 14 6.25 26.92 15.08
C LEU A 14 6.85 26.57 16.45
N THR A 15 8.18 26.42 16.52
CA THR A 15 8.97 26.90 17.67
C THR A 15 10.36 27.32 17.19
N LEU A 16 10.63 28.64 17.17
CA LEU A 16 11.97 29.21 17.15
C LEU A 16 12.64 28.86 18.49
N GLY A 17 13.37 27.75 18.53
CA GLY A 17 14.12 27.31 19.70
C GLY A 17 15.10 26.23 19.30
N ALA A 18 16.37 26.57 19.22
CA ALA A 18 17.46 25.65 18.93
C ALA A 18 17.53 24.57 20.02
N VAL A 19 17.04 23.36 19.72
CA VAL A 19 17.31 22.16 20.53
C VAL A 19 18.32 21.32 19.78
N LEU A 20 19.49 21.21 20.40
CA LEU A 20 20.64 20.41 19.98
C LEU A 20 20.23 18.94 19.76
N LEU A 21 20.59 18.37 18.60
CA LEU A 21 20.41 16.97 18.26
C LEU A 21 21.15 16.05 19.26
N PRO A 22 20.48 15.07 19.91
CA PRO A 22 21.14 13.81 20.18
C PRO A 22 21.14 12.98 18.90
N ALA A 23 22.34 12.64 18.44
CA ALA A 23 22.57 11.63 17.44
C ALA A 23 21.94 10.29 17.86
N GLY A 24 21.21 9.65 16.95
CA GLY A 24 20.93 8.22 17.00
C GLY A 24 19.65 7.79 17.71
N LEU A 25 18.47 8.10 17.16
CA LEU A 25 17.32 7.20 17.31
C LEU A 25 17.24 6.28 16.10
N ALA A 26 17.35 5.00 16.40
CA ALA A 26 17.33 3.82 15.55
C ALA A 26 16.56 3.97 14.23
N MET A 27 17.23 3.65 13.12
CA MET A 27 16.57 3.21 11.90
C MET A 27 15.91 1.86 12.19
N ALA A 28 14.71 1.88 12.77
CA ALA A 28 13.83 0.73 12.78
C ALA A 28 13.43 0.48 11.32
N GLN A 29 14.15 -0.42 10.67
CA GLN A 29 13.75 -0.99 9.38
C GLN A 29 12.50 -1.82 9.65
N THR A 30 11.34 -1.16 9.73
CA THR A 30 10.08 -1.88 9.80
C THR A 30 9.97 -2.66 8.50
N ALA A 31 10.16 -3.97 8.59
CA ALA A 31 9.87 -4.93 7.55
C ALA A 31 8.40 -4.79 7.18
N GLN A 32 8.11 -3.93 6.21
CA GLN A 32 6.81 -3.87 5.57
C GLN A 32 6.88 -4.77 4.33
N PRO A 33 5.84 -5.57 4.06
CA PRO A 33 5.79 -6.42 2.89
C PRO A 33 5.97 -5.54 1.65
N ARG A 34 7.09 -5.74 0.94
CA ARG A 34 7.50 -4.96 -0.22
C ARG A 34 6.77 -5.47 -1.46
N ILE A 35 5.47 -5.21 -1.55
CA ILE A 35 4.77 -5.40 -2.82
C ILE A 35 5.31 -4.37 -3.82
N THR A 36 6.03 -4.85 -4.83
CA THR A 36 6.53 -4.06 -5.94
C THR A 36 5.37 -3.59 -6.83
N GLN A 37 5.63 -2.57 -7.65
CA GLN A 37 4.64 -2.10 -8.61
C GLN A 37 4.26 -3.18 -9.63
N ALA A 38 5.20 -4.04 -10.00
CA ALA A 38 4.96 -5.16 -10.91
C ALA A 38 4.01 -6.18 -10.28
N GLU A 39 4.23 -6.58 -9.03
CA GLU A 39 3.34 -7.47 -8.29
C GLU A 39 1.94 -6.88 -8.11
N ALA A 40 1.85 -5.58 -7.80
CA ALA A 40 0.54 -4.92 -7.73
C ALA A 40 -0.20 -4.95 -9.07
N MET A 41 0.50 -4.85 -10.21
CA MET A 41 -0.10 -5.03 -11.53
C MET A 41 -0.48 -6.49 -11.81
N GLN A 42 0.31 -7.46 -11.35
CA GLN A 42 -0.01 -8.88 -11.45
C GLN A 42 -1.31 -9.19 -10.70
N ILE A 43 -1.44 -8.72 -9.45
CA ILE A 43 -2.68 -8.85 -8.67
C ILE A 43 -3.83 -8.16 -9.42
N ALA A 44 -3.62 -6.93 -9.91
CA ALA A 44 -4.67 -6.21 -10.63
C ALA A 44 -5.12 -6.91 -11.92
N SER A 45 -4.22 -7.61 -12.61
CA SER A 45 -4.53 -8.38 -13.81
C SER A 45 -5.24 -9.69 -13.46
N ALA A 46 -4.72 -10.45 -12.50
CA ALA A 46 -5.28 -11.73 -12.08
C ALA A 46 -6.66 -11.56 -11.44
N CYS A 47 -6.84 -10.51 -10.64
CA CYS A 47 -8.08 -10.23 -9.94
C CYS A 47 -9.02 -9.30 -10.72
N LYS A 48 -8.82 -9.08 -12.03
CA LYS A 48 -9.57 -8.10 -12.83
C LYS A 48 -11.09 -8.28 -12.74
N ALA A 49 -11.58 -9.52 -12.75
CA ALA A 49 -13.01 -9.81 -12.62
C ALA A 49 -13.57 -9.37 -11.26
N ASP A 50 -12.83 -9.64 -10.18
CA ASP A 50 -13.20 -9.19 -8.83
C ASP A 50 -13.11 -7.67 -8.71
N ILE A 51 -12.12 -7.03 -9.32
CA ILE A 51 -12.01 -5.56 -9.33
C ILE A 51 -13.23 -4.95 -10.01
N GLN A 52 -13.63 -5.48 -11.17
CA GLN A 52 -14.78 -4.94 -11.90
C GLN A 52 -16.10 -5.13 -11.14
N ARG A 53 -16.24 -6.26 -10.43
CA ARG A 53 -17.45 -6.59 -9.67
C ARG A 53 -17.52 -5.86 -8.32
N ILE A 54 -16.42 -5.84 -7.57
CA ILE A 54 -16.36 -5.38 -6.17
C ILE A 54 -15.91 -3.91 -6.08
N CYS A 55 -15.03 -3.48 -6.99
CA CYS A 55 -14.38 -2.17 -6.99
C CYS A 55 -14.62 -1.40 -8.30
N PRO A 56 -15.88 -1.24 -8.76
CA PRO A 56 -16.18 -0.56 -10.01
C PRO A 56 -15.70 0.90 -9.95
N GLY A 57 -15.04 1.35 -11.04
CA GLY A 57 -14.55 2.73 -11.16
C GLY A 57 -13.25 3.05 -10.42
N VAL A 58 -12.64 2.08 -9.71
CA VAL A 58 -11.34 2.31 -9.05
C VAL A 58 -10.22 2.35 -10.10
N GLN A 59 -9.56 3.50 -10.24
CA GLN A 59 -8.43 3.64 -11.16
C GLN A 59 -7.23 2.82 -10.69
N PRO A 60 -6.62 1.99 -11.57
CA PRO A 60 -5.42 1.23 -11.26
C PRO A 60 -4.24 2.16 -10.89
N GLY A 61 -3.30 1.64 -10.11
CA GLY A 61 -2.13 2.38 -9.62
C GLY A 61 -2.30 2.99 -8.21
N GLY A 62 -1.17 3.38 -7.61
CA GLY A 62 -1.12 4.01 -6.28
C GLY A 62 -1.69 3.16 -5.13
N GLY A 63 -1.86 1.84 -5.32
CA GLY A 63 -2.42 0.95 -4.30
C GLY A 63 -3.93 1.10 -4.06
N ARG A 64 -4.66 1.91 -4.84
CA ARG A 64 -6.10 2.16 -4.64
C ARG A 64 -6.95 0.91 -4.77
N VAL A 65 -6.66 0.08 -5.77
CA VAL A 65 -7.34 -1.20 -6.01
C VAL A 65 -7.17 -2.12 -4.80
N MET A 66 -5.94 -2.23 -4.28
CA MET A 66 -5.66 -3.03 -3.09
C MET A 66 -6.37 -2.50 -1.84
N ALA A 67 -6.50 -1.18 -1.69
CA ALA A 67 -7.26 -0.59 -0.60
C ALA A 67 -8.75 -0.98 -0.67
N CYS A 68 -9.35 -0.88 -1.86
CA CYS A 68 -10.73 -1.30 -2.08
C CYS A 68 -10.92 -2.80 -1.82
N MET A 69 -10.04 -3.64 -2.36
CA MET A 69 -10.08 -5.09 -2.13
C MET A 69 -9.92 -5.46 -0.66
N ARG A 70 -9.06 -4.78 0.10
CA ARG A 70 -8.92 -5.00 1.55
C ARG A 70 -10.19 -4.64 2.31
N ALA A 71 -10.84 -3.54 1.95
CA ALA A 71 -12.12 -3.15 2.55
C ALA A 71 -13.23 -4.17 2.24
N LYS A 72 -13.07 -4.94 1.16
CA LYS A 72 -14.03 -5.91 0.64
C LYS A 72 -13.49 -7.33 0.60
N ALA A 73 -12.53 -7.65 1.48
CA ALA A 73 -11.76 -8.89 1.41
C ALA A 73 -12.62 -10.16 1.50
N SER A 74 -13.76 -10.09 2.20
CA SER A 74 -14.75 -11.16 2.31
C SER A 74 -15.53 -11.44 1.01
N GLU A 75 -15.57 -10.48 0.09
CA GLU A 75 -16.29 -10.58 -1.18
C GLU A 75 -15.36 -10.98 -2.35
N VAL A 76 -14.05 -11.01 -2.12
CA VAL A 76 -13.02 -11.39 -3.10
C VAL A 76 -13.06 -12.89 -3.36
N SER A 77 -12.91 -13.31 -4.62
CA SER A 77 -12.91 -14.73 -4.97
C SER A 77 -11.71 -15.46 -4.35
N PRO A 78 -11.84 -16.77 -4.04
CA PRO A 78 -10.72 -17.56 -3.52
C PRO A 78 -9.52 -17.60 -4.49
N GLY A 79 -9.76 -17.50 -5.81
CA GLY A 79 -8.69 -17.41 -6.80
C GLY A 79 -7.85 -16.15 -6.67
N CYS A 80 -8.49 -14.99 -6.44
CA CYS A 80 -7.76 -13.75 -6.22
C CYS A 80 -7.04 -13.72 -4.86
N GLN A 81 -7.65 -14.28 -3.80
CA GLN A 81 -7.00 -14.43 -2.50
C GLN A 81 -5.74 -15.30 -2.59
N ALA A 82 -5.77 -16.38 -3.37
CA ALA A 82 -4.60 -17.23 -3.60
C ALA A 82 -3.44 -16.45 -4.23
N VAL A 83 -3.69 -15.64 -5.27
CA VAL A 83 -2.65 -14.83 -5.92
C VAL A 83 -2.07 -13.78 -4.98
N ILE A 84 -2.91 -13.12 -4.18
CA ILE A 84 -2.45 -12.16 -3.16
C ILE A 84 -1.57 -12.87 -2.12
N GLY A 85 -1.98 -14.06 -1.68
CA GLY A 85 -1.21 -14.90 -0.76
C GLY A 85 0.12 -15.36 -1.35
N GLU A 86 0.12 -15.83 -2.58
CA GLU A 86 1.32 -16.30 -3.31
C GLU A 86 2.37 -15.18 -3.42
N ILE A 87 1.93 -13.95 -3.70
CA ILE A 87 2.82 -12.79 -3.80
C ILE A 87 3.31 -12.32 -2.42
N LEU A 88 2.48 -12.40 -1.38
CA LEU A 88 2.85 -11.96 -0.02
C LEU A 88 3.72 -12.96 0.75
N LEU A 89 3.69 -14.23 0.37
CA LEU A 89 4.43 -15.32 1.03
C LEU A 89 5.76 -15.64 0.35
N LYS A 90 6.14 -14.87 -0.67
CA LYS A 90 7.43 -14.96 -1.37
C LYS A 90 8.53 -14.26 -0.58
#